data_AF-A0A257KLE9-F1
#
_entry.id   AF-A0A257KLE9-F1
#
_cell.length_a   1.000
_cell.length_b   1.000
_cell.length_c   1.000
_cell.angle_alpha   90.00
_cell.angle_beta   90.00
_cell.angle_gamma   90.00
#
_symmetry.space_group_name_H-M   'P 1'
#
loop_
_entity.id
_entity.type
_entity.pdbx_description
1 polymer ?
#
loop_
_entity_poly.entity_id
_entity_poly.type
_entity_poly.pdbx_seq_one_letter_code
_entity_poly.pdbx_strand_id
1 'polypeptide(L)'
;MSRLKSAIWVAAYLRRCQTEGVFGAVRRRGAEEAGAIFVKLALLDGNAILYTPAPQTAYDDSRPTDRVFAPSPPQPVEERKIEERLQKEVSFDPDLWIVEIEDKAGRHFLDLAK
;
A
#
# COMPACT_ATOMS: atom_id res chain seq x y z
N MET A 1 3.52 13.54 18.37
CA MET A 1 4.60 13.12 17.44
C MET A 1 4.08 13.24 16.02
N SER A 2 4.88 13.75 15.08
CA SER A 2 4.50 13.83 13.67
C SER A 2 4.71 12.48 12.97
N ARG A 3 3.75 12.07 12.13
CA ARG A 3 3.84 10.86 11.31
C ARG A 3 5.03 10.93 10.34
N LEU A 4 5.67 9.79 10.06
CA LEU A 4 6.78 9.71 9.10
C LEU A 4 6.35 10.16 7.68
N LYS A 5 7.26 10.87 7.00
CA LYS A 5 7.06 11.32 5.61
C LYS A 5 6.78 10.16 4.67
N SER A 6 5.89 10.34 3.71
CA SER A 6 5.52 9.30 2.73
C SER A 6 6.74 8.75 1.98
N ALA A 7 7.61 9.63 1.49
CA ALA A 7 8.80 9.21 0.73
C ALA A 7 9.75 8.34 1.57
N ILE A 8 9.95 8.67 2.85
CA ILE A 8 10.81 7.91 3.76
C ILE A 8 10.17 6.54 4.06
N TRP A 9 8.87 6.52 4.33
CA TRP A 9 8.14 5.28 4.58
C TRP A 9 8.23 4.33 3.37
N VAL A 10 7.99 4.84 2.15
CA VAL A 10 8.05 4.03 0.91
C VAL A 10 9.45 3.45 0.69
N ALA A 11 10.50 4.25 0.90
CA ALA A 11 11.87 3.78 0.77
C ALA A 11 12.20 2.67 1.79
N ALA A 12 11.78 2.85 3.05
CA ALA A 12 11.98 1.85 4.09
C ALA A 12 11.21 0.54 3.80
N TYR A 13 9.96 0.67 3.32
CA TYR A 13 9.12 -0.45 2.95
C TYR A 13 9.74 -1.28 1.82
N LEU A 14 10.16 -0.65 0.74
CA LEU A 14 10.83 -1.34 -0.38
C LEU A 14 12.13 -2.02 0.05
N ARG A 15 12.91 -1.40 0.93
CA ARG A 15 14.12 -2.01 1.50
C ARG A 15 13.79 -3.27 2.31
N ARG A 16 12.69 -3.26 3.07
CA ARG A 16 12.21 -4.44 3.81
C ARG A 16 11.84 -5.56 2.84
N CYS A 17 11.03 -5.28 1.81
CA CYS A 17 10.68 -6.25 0.78
C CYS A 17 11.94 -6.86 0.12
N GLN A 18 12.89 -6.03 -0.28
CA GLN A 18 14.14 -6.49 -0.90
C GLN A 18 14.96 -7.41 0.02
N THR A 19 15.02 -7.08 1.32
CA THR A 19 15.73 -7.90 2.31
C THR A 19 15.11 -9.30 2.43
N GLU A 20 13.80 -9.40 2.27
CA GLU A 20 13.02 -10.65 2.31
C GLU A 20 12.93 -11.38 0.95
N GLY A 21 13.67 -10.89 -0.06
CA GLY A 21 13.68 -11.44 -1.41
C GLY A 21 12.39 -11.21 -2.20
N VAL A 22 11.57 -10.24 -1.78
CA VAL A 22 10.34 -9.83 -2.48
C VAL A 22 10.64 -8.66 -3.39
N PHE A 23 10.27 -8.78 -4.66
CA PHE A 23 10.37 -7.68 -5.61
C PHE A 23 9.39 -6.57 -5.23
N GLY A 24 9.86 -5.33 -5.29
CA GLY A 24 9.04 -4.17 -5.03
C GLY A 24 9.52 -2.94 -5.80
N ALA A 25 8.57 -2.13 -6.29
CA ALA A 25 8.86 -0.94 -7.06
C ALA A 25 7.85 0.18 -6.79
N VAL A 26 8.30 1.43 -6.93
CA VAL A 26 7.39 2.58 -7.00
C VAL A 26 6.85 2.70 -8.42
N ARG A 27 5.56 2.45 -8.62
CA ARG A 27 4.89 2.68 -9.91
C ARG A 27 4.44 4.11 -10.09
N ARG A 28 4.12 4.79 -8.99
CA ARG A 28 3.78 6.22 -9.00
C ARG A 28 4.32 6.89 -7.75
N ARG A 29 5.07 7.98 -7.94
CA ARG A 29 5.47 8.88 -6.85
C ARG A 29 4.33 9.86 -6.56
N GLY A 30 4.07 10.10 -5.29
CA GLY A 30 3.12 11.09 -4.80
C GLY A 30 3.80 12.22 -4.02
N ALA A 31 3.03 12.98 -3.25
CA ALA A 31 3.58 14.03 -2.38
C ALA A 31 4.52 13.43 -1.32
N GLU A 32 5.71 14.01 -1.17
CA GLU A 32 6.78 13.45 -0.33
C GLU A 32 6.45 13.46 1.16
N GLU A 33 5.78 14.53 1.62
CA GLU A 33 5.50 14.74 3.04
C GLU A 33 4.34 13.87 3.54
N ALA A 34 3.22 13.86 2.83
CA ALA A 34 1.97 13.35 3.38
C ALA A 34 1.07 12.55 2.42
N GLY A 35 1.50 12.31 1.17
CA GLY A 35 0.69 11.59 0.17
C GLY A 35 0.16 10.25 0.68
N ALA A 36 -1.07 9.89 0.29
CA ALA A 36 -1.62 8.57 0.56
C ALA A 36 -0.75 7.48 -0.09
N ILE A 37 -0.67 6.29 0.51
CA ILE A 37 0.16 5.21 -0.01
C ILE A 37 -0.75 4.02 -0.26
N PHE A 38 -0.76 3.58 -1.51
CA PHE A 38 -1.44 2.37 -1.95
C PHE A 38 -0.38 1.34 -2.30
N VAL A 39 -0.59 0.10 -1.86
CA VAL A 39 0.32 -1.01 -2.12
C VAL A 39 -0.43 -2.12 -2.83
N LYS A 40 -0.07 -2.38 -4.09
CA LYS A 40 -0.54 -3.55 -4.84
C LYS A 40 0.41 -4.71 -4.57
N LEU A 41 -0.15 -5.85 -4.16
CA LEU A 41 0.56 -7.12 -4.08
C LEU A 41 0.07 -8.04 -5.20
N ALA A 42 0.90 -8.27 -6.20
CA ALA A 42 0.63 -9.27 -7.24
C ALA A 42 1.01 -10.66 -6.73
N LEU A 43 0.07 -11.61 -6.83
CA LEU A 43 0.24 -13.00 -6.38
C LEU A 43 0.86 -13.89 -7.47
N LEU A 44 1.12 -13.34 -8.66
CA LEU A 44 1.70 -14.02 -9.82
C LEU A 44 0.87 -15.20 -10.33
N ASP A 45 -0.44 -15.15 -10.10
CA ASP A 45 -1.45 -16.09 -10.59
C ASP A 45 -2.58 -15.37 -11.38
N GLY A 46 -2.39 -14.09 -11.71
CA GLY A 46 -3.38 -13.21 -12.32
C GLY A 46 -4.26 -12.46 -11.33
N ASN A 47 -4.10 -12.71 -10.03
CA ASN A 47 -4.76 -11.97 -8.96
C ASN A 47 -3.78 -11.05 -8.21
N ALA A 48 -4.34 -10.04 -7.56
CA ALA A 48 -3.65 -9.16 -6.65
C ALA A 48 -4.53 -8.77 -5.46
N ILE A 49 -3.86 -8.29 -4.41
CA ILE A 49 -4.47 -7.64 -3.25
C ILE A 49 -4.07 -6.17 -3.29
N LEU A 50 -5.02 -5.26 -3.13
CA LEU A 50 -4.73 -3.85 -2.95
C LEU A 50 -4.86 -3.49 -1.47
N TYR A 51 -3.77 -3.00 -0.90
CA TYR A 51 -3.74 -2.42 0.43
C TYR A 51 -3.85 -0.90 0.33
N THR A 52 -4.82 -0.35 1.05
CA THR A 52 -5.07 1.10 1.13
C THR A 52 -4.84 1.58 2.56
N PRO A 53 -4.67 2.89 2.80
CA PRO A 53 -4.69 3.41 4.16
C PRO A 53 -5.98 2.98 4.86
N ALA A 54 -5.88 2.48 6.09
CA ALA A 54 -7.06 2.04 6.81
C ALA A 54 -8.02 3.22 7.07
N PRO A 55 -9.35 3.00 7.06
CA PRO A 55 -10.33 4.03 7.36
C PRO A 55 -10.10 4.62 8.75
N GLN A 56 -10.40 5.91 8.92
CA GLN A 56 -10.18 6.59 10.20
C GLN A 56 -10.99 5.99 11.37
N THR A 57 -12.07 5.26 11.07
CA THR A 57 -12.92 4.53 12.02
C THR A 57 -12.34 3.20 12.49
N ALA A 58 -11.29 2.68 11.84
CA ALA A 58 -10.59 1.45 12.23
C ALA A 58 -9.45 1.70 13.22
N TYR A 59 -9.24 2.96 13.61
CA TYR A 59 -8.27 3.34 14.61
C TYR A 59 -8.94 3.32 15.99
N ASP A 60 -8.41 2.51 16.91
CA ASP A 60 -8.71 2.61 18.33
C ASP A 60 -8.27 4.00 18.87
N ASP A 61 -8.83 4.45 19.99
CA ASP A 61 -8.61 5.79 20.58
C ASP A 61 -7.11 6.13 20.78
N SER A 62 -6.26 5.10 20.83
CA SER A 62 -4.81 5.21 20.65
C SER A 62 -4.47 5.47 19.18
N ARG A 63 -4.69 6.69 18.68
CA ARG A 63 -4.25 7.12 17.34
C ARG A 63 -2.85 6.57 17.05
N PRO A 64 -2.70 5.54 16.21
CA PRO A 64 -1.40 5.03 15.82
C PRO A 64 -0.68 6.20 15.19
N THR A 65 0.49 6.51 15.74
CA THR A 65 1.38 7.51 15.15
C THR A 65 1.86 7.09 13.77
N ASP A 66 1.73 5.79 13.44
CA ASP A 66 2.15 5.17 12.19
C ASP A 66 1.00 4.75 11.27
N ARG A 67 1.33 4.56 9.99
CA ARG A 67 0.40 4.18 8.93
C ARG A 67 0.00 2.71 9.09
N VAL A 68 -1.30 2.46 9.19
CA VAL A 68 -1.87 1.11 9.08
C VAL A 68 -2.66 0.95 7.79
N PHE A 69 -2.69 -0.26 7.29
CA PHE A 69 -3.29 -0.60 6.00
C PHE A 69 -4.44 -1.59 6.17
N ALA A 70 -5.33 -1.64 5.18
CA ALA A 70 -6.35 -2.67 5.08
C ALA A 70 -6.46 -3.15 3.62
N PRO A 71 -6.70 -4.45 3.39
CA PRO A 71 -7.02 -4.95 2.06
C PRO A 71 -8.38 -4.41 1.60
N SER A 72 -8.43 -3.85 0.39
CA SER A 72 -9.66 -3.35 -0.22
C SER A 72 -9.65 -3.65 -1.72
N PRO A 73 -10.34 -4.70 -2.19
CA PRO A 73 -11.26 -5.57 -1.45
C PRO A 73 -10.56 -6.54 -0.46
N PRO A 74 -11.29 -7.15 0.50
CA PRO A 74 -10.71 -8.02 1.53
C PRO A 74 -10.08 -9.31 1.01
N GLN A 75 -10.45 -9.74 -0.20
CA GLN A 75 -9.93 -10.94 -0.84
C GLN A 75 -9.16 -10.57 -2.11
N PRO A 76 -8.20 -11.41 -2.55
CA PRO A 76 -7.55 -11.23 -3.83
C PRO A 76 -8.58 -11.16 -4.97
N VAL A 77 -8.33 -10.30 -5.93
CA VAL A 77 -9.14 -10.16 -7.15
C VAL A 77 -8.23 -10.05 -8.35
N GLU A 78 -8.79 -10.21 -9.56
CA GLU A 78 -8.05 -10.00 -10.81
C GLU A 78 -7.29 -8.68 -10.81
N GLU A 79 -6.03 -8.72 -11.26
CA GLU A 79 -5.17 -7.54 -11.31
C GLU A 79 -5.82 -6.36 -12.05
N ARG A 80 -6.55 -6.65 -13.14
CA ARG A 80 -7.26 -5.64 -13.93
C ARG A 80 -8.24 -4.81 -13.09
N LYS A 81 -8.94 -5.45 -12.14
CA LYS A 81 -9.88 -4.75 -11.24
C LYS A 81 -9.13 -3.83 -10.26
N ILE A 82 -7.94 -4.22 -9.81
CA ILE A 82 -7.08 -3.37 -8.98
C ILE A 82 -6.57 -2.17 -9.79
N GLU A 83 -6.10 -2.36 -11.01
CA GLU A 83 -5.63 -1.25 -11.87
C GLU A 83 -6.76 -0.26 -12.17
N GLU A 84 -7.97 -0.74 -12.49
CA GLU A 84 -9.16 0.11 -12.70
C GLU A 84 -9.49 0.94 -11.44
N ARG A 85 -9.32 0.37 -10.25
CA ARG A 85 -9.51 1.09 -8.98
C ARG A 85 -8.41 2.13 -8.78
N LEU A 86 -7.15 1.76 -8.96
CA LEU A 86 -6.01 2.67 -8.82
C LEU A 86 -6.13 3.88 -9.75
N GLN A 87 -6.59 3.68 -10.99
CA GLN A 87 -6.82 4.79 -11.93
C GLN A 87 -7.87 5.79 -11.40
N LYS A 88 -8.95 5.28 -10.78
CA LYS A 88 -9.96 6.14 -10.14
C LYS A 88 -9.34 6.91 -8.99
N GLU A 89 -8.61 6.23 -8.11
CA GLU A 89 -7.93 6.87 -6.96
C GLU A 89 -6.97 7.97 -7.41
N VAL A 90 -6.15 7.73 -8.44
CA VAL A 90 -5.22 8.75 -8.99
C VAL A 90 -5.97 9.95 -9.57
N SER A 91 -7.18 9.73 -10.10
CA SER A 91 -8.02 10.81 -10.61
C SER A 91 -8.63 11.65 -9.49
N PHE A 92 -8.84 11.08 -8.30
CA PHE A 92 -9.31 11.77 -7.11
C PHE A 92 -8.17 12.45 -6.33
N ASP A 93 -7.04 11.77 -6.17
CA ASP A 93 -5.84 12.25 -5.48
C ASP A 93 -4.59 12.03 -6.38
N PRO A 94 -4.17 13.04 -7.16
CA PRO A 94 -2.99 12.95 -8.00
C PRO A 94 -1.68 12.92 -7.19
N ASP A 95 -1.71 13.13 -5.88
CA ASP A 95 -0.55 13.15 -4.99
C ASP A 95 -0.37 11.82 -4.24
N LEU A 96 -1.14 10.78 -4.57
CA LEU A 96 -0.96 9.45 -3.99
C LEU A 96 0.28 8.73 -4.53
N TRP A 97 0.83 7.85 -3.70
CA TRP A 97 1.86 6.89 -4.03
C TRP A 97 1.24 5.55 -4.42
N ILE A 98 1.78 4.92 -5.46
CA ILE A 98 1.51 3.52 -5.81
C ILE A 98 2.82 2.76 -5.71
N VAL A 99 2.84 1.80 -4.81
CA VAL A 99 3.90 0.79 -4.68
C VAL A 99 3.35 -0.54 -5.15
N GLU A 100 4.13 -1.27 -5.94
CA GLU A 100 3.80 -2.63 -6.34
C GLU A 100 4.84 -3.58 -5.75
N ILE A 101 4.39 -4.71 -5.23
CA ILE A 101 5.23 -5.83 -4.79
C ILE A 101 4.72 -7.12 -5.40
N GLU A 102 5.61 -8.09 -5.59
CA GLU A 102 5.31 -9.38 -6.20
C GLU A 102 5.71 -10.53 -5.28
N ASP A 103 4.74 -11.32 -4.82
CA ASP A 103 5.02 -12.49 -3.99
C ASP A 103 3.91 -13.54 -4.07
N LYS A 104 4.25 -14.77 -4.49
CA LYS A 104 3.31 -15.89 -4.61
C LYS A 104 2.70 -16.33 -3.28
N ALA A 105 3.42 -16.12 -2.18
CA ALA A 105 2.98 -16.52 -0.85
C ALA A 105 2.13 -15.45 -0.15
N GLY A 106 1.87 -14.32 -0.81
CA GLY A 106 1.05 -13.25 -0.25
C GLY A 106 1.75 -12.39 0.81
N ARG A 107 3.09 -12.42 0.90
CA ARG A 107 3.84 -11.67 1.91
C ARG A 107 3.82 -10.17 1.58
N HIS A 108 3.18 -9.38 2.43
CA HIS A 108 3.04 -7.92 2.23
C HIS A 108 3.90 -7.07 3.17
N PHE A 109 4.26 -7.55 4.36
CA PHE A 109 5.10 -6.82 5.34
C PHE A 109 4.55 -5.45 5.80
N LEU A 110 3.23 -5.27 5.71
CA LEU A 110 2.50 -4.08 6.15
C LEU A 110 1.93 -4.31 7.55
N ASP A 111 1.84 -3.24 8.34
CA ASP A 111 1.06 -3.22 9.56
C ASP A 111 -0.43 -3.06 9.20
N LEU A 112 -1.23 -4.07 9.52
CA LEU A 112 -2.66 -4.08 9.19
C LEU A 112 -3.50 -3.53 10.36
N ALA A 113 -4.59 -2.85 10.03
CA ALA A 113 -5.62 -2.53 11.00
C ALA A 113 -6.23 -3.82 11.58
N LYS A 114 -6.56 -3.80 12.87
CA LYS A 114 -7.18 -4.93 13.58
C LYS A 114 -8.68 -5.01 13.30
#